data_AF-A0A7L9CXB8-F1
#
_entry.id   AF-A0A7L9CXB8-F1
#
_cell.length_a   1.000
_cell.length_b   1.000
_cell.length_c   1.000
_cell.angle_alpha   90.00
_cell.angle_beta   90.00
_cell.angle_gamma   90.00
#
_symmetry.space_group_name_H-M   'P 1'
#
loop_
_entity.id
_entity.type
_entity.pdbx_description
1 polymer ?
#
loop_
_entity_poly.entity_id
_entity_poly.type
_entity_poly.pdbx_seq_one_letter_code
_entity_poly.pdbx_strand_id
1 'polypeptide(L)'
;MIEHAIVSFYFMSMFSVCKSSSLVSVLISFELSSCSVYMLICMLTSKTMDFFFLSTYLVTLVCEGVLGLSILTSMCTTPGPLGSSMRGCSKF
;
A
#
# COMPACT_ATOMS: atom_id res chain seq x y z
N MET A 1 11.47 10.64 -19.65
CA MET A 1 11.13 11.65 -18.61
C MET A 1 10.09 11.10 -17.64
N ILE A 2 8.94 10.64 -18.12
CA ILE A 2 7.86 10.11 -17.27
C ILE A 2 8.30 8.86 -16.48
N GLU A 3 9.05 7.93 -17.09
CA GLU A 3 9.51 6.72 -16.38
C GLU A 3 10.39 7.06 -15.16
N HIS A 4 11.31 8.02 -15.29
CA HIS A 4 12.12 8.48 -14.16
C HIS A 4 11.28 9.15 -13.08
N ALA A 5 10.20 9.84 -13.45
CA ALA A 5 9.27 10.45 -12.49
C ALA A 5 8.45 9.39 -11.72
N ILE A 6 8.08 8.29 -12.38
CA ILE A 6 7.38 7.17 -11.71
C ILE A 6 8.33 6.46 -10.75
N VAL A 7 9.58 6.22 -11.16
CA VAL A 7 10.60 5.60 -10.29
C VAL A 7 10.92 6.49 -9.10
N SER A 8 11.08 7.80 -9.29
CA SER A 8 11.31 8.72 -8.17
C SER A 8 10.11 8.78 -7.23
N PHE A 9 8.88 8.74 -7.76
CA PHE A 9 7.67 8.67 -6.96
C PHE A 9 7.61 7.39 -6.12
N TYR A 10 7.94 6.22 -6.69
CA TYR A 10 8.04 4.96 -5.94
C TYR A 10 9.04 5.05 -4.78
N PHE A 11 10.24 5.60 -5.03
CA PHE A 11 11.23 5.81 -3.98
C PHE A 11 10.74 6.75 -2.87
N MET A 12 10.01 7.81 -3.20
CA MET A 12 9.43 8.71 -2.21
C MET A 12 8.34 8.03 -1.38
N SER A 13 7.47 7.24 -2.01
CA SER A 13 6.46 6.44 -1.30
C SER A 13 7.10 5.44 -0.34
N MET A 14 8.16 4.75 -0.75
CA MET A 14 8.90 3.83 0.13
C MET A 14 9.65 4.54 1.25
N PHE A 15 10.21 5.72 1.01
CA PHE A 15 10.82 6.53 2.06
C PHE A 15 9.79 7.02 3.08
N SER A 16 8.57 7.35 2.65
CA SER A 16 7.45 7.71 3.52
C SER A 16 7.07 6.58 4.49
N VAL A 17 7.16 5.31 4.06
CA VAL A 17 6.93 4.14 4.93
C VAL A 17 7.91 4.15 6.11
N CYS A 18 9.19 4.38 5.86
CA CYS A 18 10.23 4.36 6.91
C CYS A 18 10.07 5.47 7.96
N LYS A 19 9.43 6.59 7.61
CA LYS A 19 9.28 7.76 8.50
C LYS A 19 7.95 7.77 9.26
N SER A 20 6.99 6.95 8.84
CA SER A 20 5.61 6.99 9.35
C SER A 20 5.47 6.28 10.69
N SER A 21 4.97 6.98 11.72
CA SER A 21 4.66 6.38 13.04
C SER A 21 3.27 5.73 13.09
N SER A 22 2.33 6.18 12.26
CA SER A 22 0.98 5.65 12.25
C SER A 22 0.84 4.51 11.24
N LEU A 23 0.17 3.44 11.65
CA LEU A 23 -0.06 2.27 10.80
C LEU A 23 -0.92 2.63 9.56
N VAL A 24 -1.88 3.56 9.72
CA VAL A 24 -2.66 4.11 8.58
C VAL A 24 -1.76 4.75 7.53
N SER A 25 -0.78 5.56 7.97
CA SER A 25 0.18 6.23 7.09
C SER A 25 1.08 5.24 6.33
N VAL A 26 1.35 4.08 6.94
CA VAL A 26 2.07 2.98 6.28
C VAL A 26 1.20 2.31 5.22
N LEU A 27 -0.07 2.01 5.51
CA LEU A 27 -1.00 1.42 4.54
C LEU A 27 -1.18 2.30 3.30
N ILE A 28 -1.43 3.61 3.48
CA ILE A 28 -1.59 4.52 2.34
C ILE A 28 -0.30 4.65 1.52
N SER A 29 0.88 4.64 2.17
CA SER A 29 2.17 4.67 1.46
C SER A 29 2.40 3.38 0.66
N PHE A 30 1.90 2.24 1.16
CA PHE A 30 1.96 0.95 0.48
C PHE A 30 1.03 0.91 -0.75
N GLU A 31 -0.20 1.41 -0.65
CA GLU A 31 -1.12 1.53 -1.80
C GLU A 31 -0.56 2.46 -2.87
N LEU A 32 0.04 3.59 -2.48
CA LEU A 32 0.71 4.51 -3.41
C LEU A 32 1.91 3.86 -4.10
N SER A 33 2.70 3.05 -3.39
CA SER A 33 3.81 2.30 -3.99
C SER A 33 3.31 1.27 -5.02
N SER A 34 2.25 0.52 -4.70
CA SER A 34 1.66 -0.48 -5.60
C SER A 34 1.00 0.15 -6.83
N CYS A 35 0.42 1.35 -6.68
CA CYS A 35 -0.12 2.15 -7.77
C CYS A 35 0.98 2.65 -8.73
N SER A 36 2.14 3.03 -8.21
CA SER A 36 3.27 3.42 -9.08
C SER A 36 3.81 2.24 -9.91
N VAL A 37 3.80 1.03 -9.35
CA VAL A 37 4.12 -0.20 -10.08
C VAL A 37 3.06 -0.50 -11.15
N TYR A 38 1.76 -0.30 -10.86
CA TYR A 38 0.70 -0.40 -11.86
C TYR A 38 0.93 0.54 -13.06
N MET A 39 1.29 1.80 -12.79
CA MET A 39 1.59 2.78 -13.84
C MET A 39 2.79 2.35 -14.70
N LEU A 40 3.82 1.75 -14.09
CA LEU A 40 4.98 1.23 -14.81
C LEU A 40 4.60 0.02 -15.70
N ILE A 41 3.81 -0.92 -15.17
CA ILE A 41 3.28 -2.06 -15.94
C ILE A 41 2.38 -1.58 -17.09
N CYS A 42 1.58 -0.54 -16.87
CA CYS A 42 0.74 0.07 -17.90
C CYS A 42 1.58 0.63 -19.06
N MET A 43 2.69 1.31 -18.76
CA MET A 43 3.62 1.83 -19.77
C MET A 43 4.29 0.71 -20.59
N LEU A 44 4.72 -0.36 -19.92
CA LEU A 44 5.31 -1.55 -20.56
C LEU A 44 4.29 -2.26 -21.48
N THR A 45 3.06 -2.44 -20.98
CA THR A 45 1.99 -3.20 -21.64
C THR A 45 1.27 -2.40 -22.71
N SER A 46 1.43 -1.07 -22.73
CA SER A 46 0.85 -0.20 -23.77
C SER A 46 1.27 -0.59 -25.20
N LYS A 47 2.39 -1.31 -25.37
CA LYS A 47 2.82 -1.82 -26.68
C LYS A 47 2.17 -3.15 -27.06
N THR A 48 1.70 -3.94 -26.11
CA THR A 48 1.19 -5.31 -26.35
C THR A 48 -0.33 -5.40 -26.24
N MET A 49 -1.02 -4.36 -25.77
CA MET A 49 -2.48 -4.28 -25.61
C MET A 49 -3.08 -5.34 -24.66
N ASP A 50 -2.28 -5.89 -23.74
CA ASP A 50 -2.74 -6.89 -22.77
C ASP A 50 -3.47 -6.24 -21.56
N PHE A 51 -4.63 -5.64 -21.82
CA PHE A 51 -5.45 -4.98 -20.78
C PHE A 51 -6.03 -5.97 -19.75
N PHE A 52 -6.12 -7.26 -20.09
CA PHE A 52 -6.59 -8.30 -19.17
C PHE A 52 -5.66 -8.47 -17.96
N PHE A 53 -4.35 -8.40 -18.18
CA PHE A 53 -3.37 -8.47 -17.10
C PHE A 53 -3.44 -7.23 -16.19
N LEU A 54 -3.55 -6.04 -16.79
CA LEU A 54 -3.70 -4.78 -16.05
C LEU A 54 -4.94 -4.77 -15.14
N SER A 55 -6.10 -5.17 -15.68
CA SER A 55 -7.34 -5.18 -14.91
C SER A 55 -7.31 -6.20 -13.77
N THR A 56 -6.74 -7.39 -14.00
CA THR A 56 -6.56 -8.41 -12.95
C THR A 56 -5.62 -7.91 -11.84
N TYR A 57 -4.51 -7.26 -12.20
CA TYR A 57 -3.60 -6.65 -11.24
C TYR A 57 -4.30 -5.56 -10.42
N LEU A 58 -5.12 -4.71 -11.06
CA LEU A 58 -5.82 -3.62 -10.38
C LEU A 58 -6.86 -4.14 -9.38
N VAL A 59 -7.59 -5.21 -9.72
CA VAL A 59 -8.52 -5.86 -8.76
C VAL A 59 -7.76 -6.44 -7.57
N THR A 60 -6.63 -7.10 -7.82
CA THR A 60 -5.78 -7.66 -6.74
C THR A 60 -5.27 -6.56 -5.82
N LEU A 61 -4.85 -5.42 -6.38
CA LEU A 61 -4.39 -4.26 -5.62
C LEU A 61 -5.49 -3.70 -4.69
N VAL A 62 -6.71 -3.54 -5.18
CA VAL A 62 -7.84 -3.08 -4.36
C VAL A 62 -8.18 -4.08 -3.25
N CYS A 63 -8.12 -5.38 -3.56
CA CYS A 63 -8.34 -6.43 -2.55
C CYS A 63 -7.30 -6.39 -1.42
N GLU A 64 -6.01 -6.24 -1.75
CA GLU A 64 -4.95 -6.08 -0.75
C GLU A 64 -5.15 -4.82 0.13
N GLY A 65 -5.63 -3.72 -0.45
CA GLY A 65 -5.99 -2.52 0.30
C GLY A 65 -7.10 -2.76 1.33
N VAL A 66 -8.18 -3.46 0.93
CA VAL A 66 -9.28 -3.83 1.84
C VAL A 66 -8.80 -4.81 2.92
N LEU A 67 -7.96 -5.78 2.56
CA LEU A 67 -7.35 -6.71 3.52
C LEU A 67 -6.50 -5.96 4.56
N GLY A 68 -5.63 -5.05 4.12
CA GLY A 68 -4.85 -4.20 5.00
C GLY A 68 -5.72 -3.42 5.99
N LEU A 69 -6.79 -2.79 5.49
CA LEU A 69 -7.70 -2.01 6.34
C LEU A 69 -8.51 -2.88 7.32
N SER A 70 -8.87 -4.10 6.92
CA SER A 70 -9.57 -5.06 7.79
C SER A 70 -8.68 -5.52 8.96
N ILE A 71 -7.39 -5.72 8.71
CA ILE A 71 -6.41 -6.05 9.75
C ILE A 71 -6.23 -4.84 10.68
N LEU A 72 -6.10 -3.64 10.11
CA LEU A 72 -5.94 -2.42 10.89
C LEU A 72 -7.13 -2.17 11.84
N THR A 73 -8.36 -2.35 11.36
CA THR A 73 -9.56 -2.20 12.19
C THR A 73 -9.63 -3.27 13.28
N SER A 74 -9.21 -4.51 13.00
CA SER A 74 -9.12 -5.57 14.03
C SER A 74 -8.11 -5.24 15.15
N MET A 75 -6.99 -4.58 14.83
CA MET A 75 -6.00 -4.14 15.81
C MET A 75 -6.52 -2.98 16.69
N CYS A 76 -7.37 -2.12 16.13
CA CYS A 76 -7.98 -0.99 16.84
C CYS A 76 -9.15 -1.40 17.75
N THR A 77 -9.90 -2.43 17.38
CA THR A 77 -11.19 -2.82 18.00
C THR A 77 -11.08 -4.00 19.00
N THR A 78 -9.96 -4.20 19.70
CA THR A 78 -9.89 -5.20 20.79
C THR A 78 -9.98 -4.58 22.20
N PRO A 79 -11.19 -4.40 22.77
CA PRO A 79 -11.39 -4.22 24.20
C PRO A 79 -11.47 -5.60 24.87
N GLY A 80 -10.33 -6.18 25.26
CA GLY A 80 -10.30 -7.50 25.91
C GLY A 80 -9.05 -7.74 26.78
N PRO A 81 -9.16 -8.44 27.93
CA PRO A 81 -8.07 -8.62 28.92
C PRO A 81 -6.87 -9.45 28.43
N LEU A 82 -7.03 -10.20 27.34
CA LEU A 82 -5.98 -11.03 26.73
C LEU A 82 -5.19 -10.29 25.62
N GLY A 83 -5.42 -8.97 25.49
CA GLY A 83 -4.76 -8.08 24.52
C GLY A 83 -3.82 -7.07 25.18
N SER A 84 -3.09 -7.49 26.21
CA SER A 84 -2.16 -6.66 27.00
C SER A 84 -0.68 -6.77 26.56
N SER A 85 -0.37 -7.55 25.52
CA SER A 85 1.04 -7.71 25.08
C SER A 85 1.48 -6.80 23.91
N MET A 86 0.59 -5.98 23.32
CA MET A 86 0.96 -5.07 22.23
C MET A 86 0.36 -3.65 22.32
N ARG A 87 -0.12 -3.25 23.51
CA ARG A 87 -0.61 -1.88 23.75
C ARG A 87 0.47 -0.92 24.29
N GLY A 88 1.75 -1.29 24.18
CA GLY A 88 2.89 -0.52 24.66
C GLY A 88 3.49 0.50 23.68
N CYS A 89 3.18 0.44 22.39
CA CYS A 89 3.81 1.31 21.37
C CYS A 89 2.81 2.20 20.62
N SER A 90 1.82 2.73 21.33
CA SER A 90 1.01 3.84 20.81
C SER A 90 0.79 4.87 21.92
N LYS A 91 1.88 5.37 22.47
CA LYS A 91 1.92 6.71 23.05
C LYS A 91 2.81 7.56 22.15
N PHE A 92 2.14 8.34 21.31
CA PHE A 92 2.63 9.47 20.52
C PHE A 92 3.62 9.15 19.40
#